data_AF-A0A930J175-F1
#
_entry.id   AF-A0A930J175-F1
#
_cell.length_a   1.000
_cell.length_b   1.000
_cell.length_c   1.000
_cell.angle_alpha   90.00
_cell.angle_beta   90.00
_cell.angle_gamma   90.00
#
_symmetry.space_group_name_H-M   'P 1'
#
loop_
_entity.id
_entity.type
_entity.pdbx_description
1 polymer ?
#
loop_
_entity_poly.entity_id
_entity_poly.type
_entity_poly.pdbx_seq_one_letter_code
_entity_poly.pdbx_strand_id
1 'polypeptide(L)'
;MSNLQLSPMRKTIVGVQFLFVAFGATVLVPLLVGLDPATALFTAGLGTFIFHLVTKGKVPIFLGSSFAFITPIISASKQWGMPGTLAGIAGVALVYFVMSALIKWQGKKLLDKLFPPVVIGPVIILIGLSLSKAAVDMAKTNWLIAFISLGTAVTVLSMGRGLMKLVPVICGIAVGYSV
;
A
#
# COMPACT_ATOMS: atom_id res chain seq x y z
N MET A 1 22.02 7.47 -9.29
CA MET A 1 21.38 8.26 -8.22
C MET A 1 22.47 8.97 -7.46
N SER A 2 22.60 10.28 -7.65
CA SER A 2 23.50 11.08 -6.82
C SER A 2 23.10 10.89 -5.35
N ASN A 3 24.07 10.59 -4.48
CA ASN A 3 23.86 10.56 -3.04
C ASN A 3 23.60 12.00 -2.57
N LEU A 4 22.38 12.50 -2.77
CA LEU A 4 21.91 13.73 -2.15
C LEU A 4 21.91 13.48 -0.64
N GLN A 5 23.00 13.86 0.02
CA GLN A 5 23.09 13.87 1.47
C GLN A 5 22.17 14.96 2.01
N LEU A 6 20.90 14.59 2.20
CA LEU A 6 19.92 15.44 2.86
C LEU A 6 20.36 15.71 4.30
N SER A 7 20.18 16.95 4.77
CA SER A 7 20.37 17.28 6.17
C SER A 7 19.46 16.39 7.05
N PRO A 8 19.83 16.11 8.31
CA PRO A 8 19.00 15.31 9.23
C PRO A 8 17.55 15.82 9.28
N MET A 9 17.37 17.14 9.33
CA MET A 9 16.05 17.77 9.30
C MET A 9 15.27 17.47 8.01
N ARG A 10 15.91 17.57 6.83
CA ARG A 10 15.25 17.24 5.56
C ARG A 10 14.91 15.75 5.46
N LYS A 11 15.75 14.86 5.98
CA LYS A 11 15.46 13.42 6.04
C LYS A 11 14.22 13.13 6.88
N THR A 12 14.09 13.78 8.04
CA THR A 12 12.91 13.62 8.90
C THR A 12 11.66 14.12 8.20
N ILE A 13 11.69 15.31 7.57
CA ILE A 13 10.53 15.86 6.85
C ILE A 13 10.08 14.93 5.72
N VAL A 14 11.02 14.44 4.90
CA VAL A 14 10.71 13.51 3.80
C VAL A 14 10.24 12.14 4.32
N GLY A 15 10.77 11.68 5.45
CA GLY A 15 10.32 10.43 6.08
C GLY A 15 8.89 10.53 6.58
N VAL A 16 8.55 11.61 7.30
CA VAL A 16 7.19 11.90 7.76
C VAL A 16 6.24 12.02 6.58
N GLN A 17 6.66 12.68 5.52
CA GLN A 17 5.89 12.77 4.28
C GLN A 17 5.61 11.39 3.68
N PHE A 18 6.62 10.53 3.56
CA PHE A 18 6.45 9.21 2.98
C PHE A 18 5.53 8.30 3.82
N LEU A 19 5.63 8.39 5.15
CA LEU A 19 4.70 7.75 6.08
C LEU A 19 3.26 8.15 5.76
N PHE A 20 3.04 9.44 5.56
CA PHE A 20 1.75 10.03 5.25
C PHE A 20 1.20 9.63 3.87
N VAL A 21 2.06 9.44 2.87
CA VAL A 21 1.67 8.87 1.57
C VAL A 21 1.23 7.40 1.72
N ALA A 22 2.00 6.61 2.47
CA ALA A 22 1.71 5.19 2.67
C ALA A 22 0.55 4.93 3.65
N PHE A 23 0.23 5.90 4.50
CA PHE A 23 -0.80 5.81 5.55
C PHE A 23 -2.16 5.43 4.97
N GLY A 24 -2.58 6.09 3.88
CA GLY A 24 -3.91 5.88 3.29
C GLY A 24 -4.15 4.42 2.90
N ALA A 25 -3.22 3.81 2.17
CA ALA A 25 -3.33 2.39 1.80
C ALA A 25 -3.17 1.46 3.01
N THR A 26 -2.25 1.77 3.91
CA THR A 26 -1.93 0.90 5.06
C THR A 26 -3.08 0.81 6.06
N VAL A 27 -3.86 1.89 6.22
CA VAL A 27 -5.04 1.97 7.09
C VAL A 27 -6.32 1.50 6.39
N LEU A 28 -6.46 1.76 5.09
CA LEU A 28 -7.69 1.41 4.36
C LEU A 28 -7.95 -0.10 4.33
N VAL A 29 -6.93 -0.92 4.04
CA VAL A 29 -7.10 -2.38 3.99
C VAL A 29 -7.60 -2.98 5.30
N PRO A 30 -6.93 -2.78 6.45
CA PRO A 30 -7.38 -3.36 7.71
C PRO A 30 -8.79 -2.91 8.06
N LEU A 31 -9.15 -1.65 7.82
CA LEU A 31 -10.54 -1.17 8.00
C LEU A 31 -11.54 -1.94 7.14
N LEU A 32 -11.25 -2.16 5.85
CA LEU A 32 -12.14 -2.87 4.94
C LEU A 32 -12.31 -4.36 5.28
N VAL A 33 -11.33 -4.97 5.93
CA VAL A 33 -11.36 -6.40 6.28
C VAL A 33 -11.65 -6.67 7.76
N GLY A 34 -11.88 -5.63 8.57
CA GLY A 34 -12.19 -5.74 10.00
C GLY A 34 -10.99 -6.03 10.89
N LEU A 35 -9.78 -5.66 10.46
CA LEU A 35 -8.55 -5.71 11.26
C LEU A 35 -8.25 -4.36 11.91
N ASP A 36 -7.52 -4.39 13.02
CA ASP A 36 -7.06 -3.18 13.71
C ASP A 36 -5.99 -2.44 12.87
N PRO A 37 -6.23 -1.16 12.49
CA PRO A 37 -5.27 -0.39 11.70
C PRO A 37 -3.97 -0.07 12.44
N ALA A 38 -4.00 0.05 13.78
CA ALA A 38 -2.81 0.34 14.56
C ALA A 38 -1.82 -0.84 14.51
N THR A 39 -2.32 -2.07 14.60
CA THR A 39 -1.56 -3.31 14.43
C THR A 39 -0.97 -3.40 13.02
N ALA A 40 -1.73 -3.04 11.98
CA ALA A 40 -1.24 -3.00 10.60
C ALA A 40 -0.11 -1.97 10.41
N LEU A 41 -0.27 -0.75 10.95
CA LEU A 41 0.76 0.30 10.89
C LEU A 41 2.04 -0.10 11.65
N PHE A 42 1.89 -0.68 12.84
CA PHE A 42 3.02 -1.15 13.65
C PHE A 42 3.80 -2.26 12.93
N THR A 43 3.10 -3.27 12.40
CA THR A 43 3.73 -4.39 11.69
C THR A 43 4.30 -3.98 10.33
N ALA A 44 3.67 -3.03 9.62
CA ALA A 44 4.21 -2.41 8.41
C ALA A 44 5.55 -1.68 8.67
N GLY A 45 5.61 -0.89 9.75
CA GLY A 45 6.84 -0.21 10.17
C GLY A 45 7.94 -1.19 10.55
N LEU A 46 7.62 -2.17 11.41
CA LEU A 46 8.56 -3.21 11.82
C LEU A 46 9.07 -4.04 10.63
N GLY A 47 8.16 -4.48 9.76
CA GLY A 47 8.49 -5.21 8.55
C GLY A 47 9.38 -4.40 7.60
N THR A 48 9.12 -3.09 7.49
CA THR A 48 9.96 -2.19 6.70
C THR A 48 11.38 -2.11 7.27
N PHE A 49 11.56 -2.06 8.59
CA PHE A 49 12.90 -2.11 9.19
C PHE A 49 13.59 -3.44 8.92
N ILE A 50 12.91 -4.56 9.12
CA ILE A 50 13.45 -5.91 8.82
C ILE A 50 13.87 -5.98 7.34
N PHE A 51 13.03 -5.50 6.43
CA PHE A 51 13.33 -5.47 5.00
C PHE A 51 14.59 -4.67 4.68
N HIS A 52 14.75 -3.47 5.25
CA HIS A 52 15.95 -2.66 5.03
C HIS A 52 17.20 -3.30 5.62
N LEU A 53 17.09 -3.98 6.77
CA LEU A 53 18.22 -4.72 7.36
C LEU A 53 18.65 -5.88 6.45
N VAL A 54 17.70 -6.68 5.97
CA VAL A 54 17.97 -7.82 5.07
C VAL A 54 18.54 -7.34 3.72
N THR A 55 18.02 -6.25 3.16
CA THR A 55 18.47 -5.69 1.88
C THR A 55 19.70 -4.77 2.00
N LYS A 56 20.23 -4.57 3.21
CA LYS A 56 21.35 -3.66 3.51
C LYS A 56 21.09 -2.23 3.03
N GLY A 57 19.84 -1.77 3.11
CA GLY A 57 19.43 -0.43 2.71
C GLY A 57 19.56 -0.12 1.21
N LYS A 58 19.71 -1.14 0.35
CA LYS A 58 19.87 -0.93 -1.10
C LYS A 58 18.56 -0.57 -1.81
N VAL A 59 17.42 -0.93 -1.24
CA VAL A 59 16.10 -0.75 -1.84
C VAL A 59 15.25 0.14 -0.92
N PRO A 60 14.95 1.39 -1.31
CA PRO A 60 14.21 2.33 -0.46
C PRO A 60 12.70 2.15 -0.65
N ILE A 61 12.10 1.17 0.03
CA ILE A 61 10.65 0.90 -0.03
C ILE A 61 10.01 0.80 1.35
N PHE A 62 8.75 1.20 1.46
CA PHE A 62 7.91 0.95 2.64
C PHE A 62 6.95 -0.20 2.36
N LEU A 63 6.79 -1.11 3.31
CA LEU A 63 5.87 -2.23 3.22
C LEU A 63 4.49 -1.79 3.72
N GLY A 64 3.58 -1.49 2.79
CA GLY A 64 2.19 -1.17 3.10
C GLY A 64 1.25 -2.38 2.98
N SER A 65 -0.01 -2.18 3.35
CA SER A 65 -1.06 -3.19 3.18
C SER A 65 -1.35 -3.45 1.70
N SER A 66 -1.46 -4.73 1.30
CA SER A 66 -1.68 -5.11 -0.09
C SER A 66 -3.17 -5.21 -0.43
N PHE A 67 -3.61 -4.39 -1.38
CA PHE A 67 -4.98 -4.39 -1.89
C PHE A 67 -5.40 -5.71 -2.54
N ALA A 68 -4.44 -6.50 -3.02
CA ALA A 68 -4.72 -7.84 -3.57
C ALA A 68 -5.32 -8.81 -2.54
N PHE A 69 -5.16 -8.55 -1.24
CA PHE A 69 -5.66 -9.42 -0.17
C PHE A 69 -7.06 -9.06 0.32
N ILE A 70 -7.67 -7.95 -0.08
CA ILE A 70 -9.00 -7.55 0.42
C ILE A 70 -10.04 -8.63 0.08
N THR A 71 -10.20 -8.95 -1.20
CA THR A 71 -11.19 -9.95 -1.66
C THR A 71 -10.92 -11.35 -1.09
N PRO A 72 -9.66 -11.87 -1.11
CA PRO A 72 -9.34 -13.13 -0.45
C PRO A 72 -9.63 -13.15 1.05
N ILE A 73 -9.28 -12.09 1.81
CA ILE A 73 -9.52 -12.05 3.26
C ILE A 73 -11.01 -12.04 3.57
N ILE A 74 -11.80 -11.23 2.86
CA ILE A 74 -13.26 -11.20 3.06
C ILE A 74 -13.88 -12.57 2.72
N SER A 75 -13.43 -13.21 1.65
CA SER A 75 -13.95 -14.50 1.21
C SER A 75 -13.55 -15.64 2.15
N ALA A 76 -12.29 -15.68 2.56
CA ALA A 76 -11.77 -16.68 3.49
C ALA A 76 -12.37 -16.49 4.89
N SER A 77 -12.57 -15.26 5.34
CA SER A 77 -13.17 -14.98 6.66
C SER A 77 -14.61 -15.47 6.74
N LYS A 78 -15.37 -15.36 5.64
CA LYS A 78 -16.73 -15.92 5.55
C LYS A 78 -16.76 -17.45 5.59
N GLN A 79 -15.75 -18.12 5.04
CA GLN A 79 -15.72 -19.59 4.94
C GLN A 79 -15.06 -20.26 6.16
N TRP A 80 -13.98 -19.68 6.68
CA TRP A 80 -13.07 -20.30 7.66
C TRP A 80 -12.88 -19.46 8.93
N GLY A 81 -13.59 -18.34 9.04
CA GLY A 81 -13.41 -17.38 10.12
C GLY A 81 -12.09 -16.60 10.02
N MET A 82 -11.96 -15.60 10.90
CA MET A 82 -10.75 -14.78 10.95
C MET A 82 -9.48 -15.58 11.33
N PRO A 83 -9.51 -16.50 12.31
CA PRO A 83 -8.34 -17.31 12.65
C PRO A 83 -7.85 -18.18 11.47
N GLY A 84 -8.78 -18.83 10.76
CA GLY A 84 -8.45 -19.62 9.56
C GLY A 84 -7.86 -18.76 8.44
N THR A 85 -8.38 -17.55 8.27
CA THR A 85 -7.86 -16.57 7.30
C THR A 85 -6.45 -16.11 7.63
N LEU A 86 -6.16 -15.82 8.91
CA LEU A 86 -4.82 -15.44 9.36
C LEU A 86 -3.82 -16.59 9.19
N ALA A 87 -4.23 -17.84 9.45
CA ALA A 87 -3.42 -19.02 9.14
C ALA A 87 -3.14 -19.14 7.62
N GLY A 88 -4.14 -18.87 6.78
CA GLY A 88 -3.96 -18.80 5.34
C GLY A 88 -2.97 -17.73 4.90
N ILE A 89 -3.03 -16.52 5.48
CA ILE A 89 -2.07 -15.43 5.23
C ILE A 89 -0.66 -15.86 5.65
N ALA A 90 -0.49 -16.55 6.77
CA ALA A 90 0.79 -17.12 7.18
C ALA A 90 1.31 -18.14 6.14
N GLY A 91 0.42 -18.95 5.56
CA GLY A 91 0.74 -19.83 4.44
C GLY A 91 1.22 -19.09 3.19
N VAL A 92 0.64 -17.92 2.88
CA VAL A 92 1.11 -17.08 1.76
C VAL A 92 2.53 -16.56 2.01
N ALA A 93 2.90 -16.27 3.26
CA ALA A 93 4.28 -15.90 3.60
C ALA A 93 5.27 -17.03 3.28
N LEU A 94 4.87 -18.30 3.47
CA LEU A 94 5.68 -19.46 3.05
C LEU A 94 5.84 -19.51 1.52
N VAL A 95 4.77 -19.23 0.76
CA VAL A 95 4.85 -19.15 -0.71
C VAL A 95 5.84 -18.06 -1.15
N TYR A 96 5.82 -16.89 -0.50
CA TYR A 96 6.80 -15.83 -0.76
C TYR A 96 8.23 -16.27 -0.44
N PHE A 97 8.43 -17.01 0.64
CA PHE A 97 9.74 -17.56 0.99
C PHE A 97 10.23 -18.57 -0.06
N VAL A 98 9.37 -19.50 -0.49
CA VAL A 98 9.68 -20.48 -1.55
C VAL A 98 10.01 -19.78 -2.87
N MET A 99 9.22 -18.79 -3.28
CA MET A 99 9.52 -18.04 -4.50
C MET A 99 10.82 -17.25 -4.39
N SER A 100 11.11 -16.65 -3.23
CA SER A 100 12.39 -15.99 -2.99
C SER A 100 13.58 -16.96 -3.13
N ALA A 101 13.48 -18.15 -2.55
CA ALA A 101 14.50 -19.19 -2.67
C ALA A 101 14.67 -19.67 -4.12
N LEU A 102 13.56 -19.85 -4.84
CA LEU A 102 13.56 -20.30 -6.23
C LEU A 102 14.18 -19.24 -7.17
N ILE A 103 13.86 -17.96 -6.97
CA ILE A 103 14.47 -16.84 -7.71
C ILE A 103 15.96 -16.74 -7.39
N LYS A 104 16.37 -16.99 -6.14
CA LYS A 104 17.79 -17.01 -5.77
C LYS A 104 18.55 -18.13 -6.49
N TRP A 105 17.92 -19.28 -6.71
CA TRP A 105 18.54 -20.43 -7.39
C TRP A 105 18.55 -20.32 -8.91
N GLN A 106 17.41 -20.00 -9.53
CA GLN A 106 17.27 -19.96 -11.00
C GLN A 106 17.52 -18.59 -11.63
N GLY A 107 17.68 -17.56 -10.79
CA GLY A 107 17.86 -16.18 -11.21
C GLY A 107 16.58 -15.54 -11.72
N LYS A 108 16.71 -14.28 -12.19
CA LYS A 108 15.58 -13.45 -12.60
C LYS A 108 14.80 -14.00 -13.81
N LYS A 109 15.42 -14.84 -14.64
CA LYS A 109 14.79 -15.43 -15.84
C LYS A 109 13.50 -16.19 -15.51
N LEU A 110 13.43 -16.83 -14.34
CA LEU A 110 12.22 -17.49 -13.90
C LEU A 110 11.07 -16.50 -13.68
N LEU A 111 11.35 -15.37 -13.01
CA LEU A 111 10.35 -14.33 -12.76
C LEU A 111 9.82 -13.76 -14.08
N ASP A 112 10.71 -13.46 -15.01
CA ASP A 112 10.34 -12.89 -16.31
C ASP A 112 9.51 -13.90 -17.17
N LYS A 113 9.72 -15.21 -16.96
CA LYS A 113 8.95 -16.27 -17.63
C LYS A 113 7.58 -16.52 -16.99
N LEU A 114 7.52 -16.52 -15.66
CA LEU A 114 6.27 -16.73 -14.91
C LEU A 114 5.35 -15.50 -14.96
N PHE A 115 5.94 -14.31 -14.86
CA PHE A 115 5.23 -13.05 -14.79
C PHE A 115 5.84 -12.05 -15.79
N PRO A 116 5.69 -12.28 -17.11
CA PRO A 116 6.13 -11.31 -18.09
C PRO A 116 5.35 -9.99 -17.93
N PRO A 117 5.87 -8.86 -18.44
CA PRO A 117 5.20 -7.55 -18.33
C PRO A 117 3.75 -7.54 -18.83
N VAL A 118 3.46 -8.35 -19.86
CA VAL A 118 2.10 -8.55 -20.41
C VAL A 118 1.12 -9.16 -19.41
N VAL A 119 1.60 -9.82 -18.34
CA VAL A 119 0.78 -10.35 -17.25
C VAL A 119 0.78 -9.39 -16.06
N ILE A 120 1.94 -8.87 -15.66
CA ILE A 120 2.06 -7.99 -14.49
C ILE A 120 1.18 -6.75 -14.62
N GLY A 121 1.21 -6.07 -15.77
CA GLY A 121 0.45 -4.84 -16.00
C GLY A 121 -1.06 -5.03 -15.81
N PRO A 122 -1.70 -5.97 -16.54
CA PRO A 122 -3.11 -6.27 -16.38
C PRO A 122 -3.50 -6.70 -14.96
N VAL A 123 -2.66 -7.50 -14.28
CA VAL A 123 -2.94 -7.91 -12.89
C VAL A 123 -2.98 -6.70 -11.96
N ILE A 124 -2.06 -5.74 -12.10
CA ILE A 124 -2.06 -4.51 -11.29
C ILE A 124 -3.30 -3.66 -11.59
N ILE A 125 -3.70 -3.54 -12.87
CA ILE A 125 -4.91 -2.80 -13.27
C ILE A 125 -6.16 -3.45 -12.66
N LEU A 126 -6.25 -4.79 -12.71
CA LEU A 126 -7.37 -5.53 -12.13
C LEU A 126 -7.47 -5.35 -10.61
N ILE A 127 -6.33 -5.35 -9.90
CA ILE A 127 -6.31 -5.04 -8.46
C ILE A 127 -6.89 -3.64 -8.23
N GLY A 128 -6.46 -2.63 -8.99
CA GLY A 128 -7.00 -1.27 -8.89
C GLY A 128 -8.50 -1.18 -9.20
N LEU A 129 -8.95 -1.83 -10.27
CA LEU A 129 -10.37 -1.86 -10.66
C LEU A 129 -11.24 -2.58 -9.63
N SER A 130 -10.73 -3.62 -8.96
CA SER A 130 -11.47 -4.34 -7.91
C SER A 130 -11.82 -3.46 -6.71
N LEU A 131 -11.05 -2.39 -6.47
CA LEU A 131 -11.27 -1.42 -5.38
C LEU A 131 -12.33 -0.37 -5.70
N SER A 132 -12.67 -0.20 -6.98
CA SER A 132 -13.64 0.83 -7.42
C SER A 132 -14.98 0.70 -6.71
N LYS A 133 -15.44 -0.55 -6.49
CA LYS A 133 -16.69 -0.82 -5.77
C LYS A 133 -16.63 -0.32 -4.32
N ALA A 134 -15.56 -0.64 -3.60
CA ALA A 134 -15.37 -0.18 -2.23
C ALA A 134 -15.32 1.36 -2.16
N ALA A 135 -14.61 2.00 -3.09
CA ALA A 135 -14.55 3.46 -3.15
C ALA A 135 -15.92 4.10 -3.40
N VAL A 136 -16.72 3.55 -4.33
CA VAL A 136 -18.07 4.02 -4.64
C VAL A 136 -19.01 3.80 -3.44
N ASP A 137 -18.94 2.64 -2.79
CA ASP A 137 -19.78 2.34 -1.63
C ASP A 137 -19.48 3.26 -0.44
N MET A 138 -18.21 3.63 -0.23
CA MET A 138 -17.83 4.65 0.76
C MET A 138 -18.33 6.04 0.37
N ALA A 139 -18.19 6.44 -0.91
CA ALA A 139 -18.59 7.75 -1.41
C ALA A 139 -20.11 8.00 -1.33
N LYS A 140 -20.94 6.95 -1.45
CA LYS A 140 -22.40 7.05 -1.31
C LYS A 140 -22.85 7.61 0.04
N THR A 141 -22.03 7.47 1.08
CA THR A 141 -22.32 8.03 2.41
C THR A 141 -22.45 9.55 2.36
N ASN A 142 -21.58 10.21 1.59
CA ASN A 142 -21.66 11.65 1.35
C ASN A 142 -20.93 12.01 0.05
N TRP A 143 -21.69 12.13 -1.03
CA TRP A 143 -21.14 12.47 -2.34
C TRP A 143 -20.46 13.84 -2.36
N LEU A 144 -20.99 14.81 -1.61
CA LEU A 144 -20.43 16.16 -1.58
C LEU A 144 -19.01 16.14 -1.00
N ILE A 145 -18.84 15.51 0.17
CA ILE A 145 -17.51 15.37 0.81
C ILE A 145 -16.58 14.55 -0.09
N ALA A 146 -17.08 13.47 -0.70
CA ALA A 146 -16.27 12.63 -1.60
C ALA A 146 -15.76 13.41 -2.81
N PHE A 147 -16.60 14.22 -3.47
CA PHE A 147 -16.20 15.05 -4.61
C PHE A 147 -15.26 16.18 -4.20
N ILE A 148 -15.49 16.85 -3.06
CA ILE A 148 -14.61 17.89 -2.54
C ILE A 148 -13.22 17.31 -2.22
N SER A 149 -13.18 16.18 -1.53
CA SER A 149 -11.93 15.50 -1.15
C SER A 149 -11.16 15.02 -2.39
N LEU A 150 -11.84 14.38 -3.33
CA LEU A 150 -11.25 13.92 -4.59
C LEU A 150 -10.76 15.09 -5.45
N GLY A 151 -11.58 16.12 -5.62
CA GLY A 151 -11.24 17.32 -6.36
C GLY A 151 -10.01 18.02 -5.79
N THR A 152 -9.93 18.12 -4.46
CA THR A 152 -8.76 18.66 -3.77
C THR A 152 -7.51 17.81 -4.05
N ALA A 153 -7.60 16.49 -3.92
CA ALA A 153 -6.47 15.60 -4.20
C ALA A 153 -5.98 15.72 -5.65
N VAL A 154 -6.90 15.77 -6.63
CA VAL A 154 -6.59 15.95 -8.06
C VAL A 154 -5.94 17.31 -8.32
N THR A 155 -6.48 18.39 -7.76
CA THR A 155 -5.93 19.74 -7.91
C THR A 155 -4.53 19.84 -7.29
N VAL A 156 -4.31 19.28 -6.10
CA VAL A 156 -2.99 19.26 -5.46
C VAL A 156 -1.99 18.43 -6.26
N LEU A 157 -2.42 17.29 -6.83
CA LEU A 157 -1.57 16.47 -7.68
C LEU A 157 -1.20 17.18 -9.00
N SER A 158 -2.15 17.89 -9.61
CA SER A 158 -1.97 18.57 -10.90
C SER A 158 -1.19 19.88 -10.77
N MET A 159 -1.56 20.73 -9.81
CA MET A 159 -1.05 22.11 -9.66
C MET A 159 0.00 22.26 -8.55
N GLY A 160 0.14 21.26 -7.67
CA GLY A 160 1.10 21.29 -6.58
C GLY A 160 2.55 21.35 -7.05
N ARG A 161 3.38 22.08 -6.30
CA ARG A 161 4.83 22.17 -6.52
C ARG A 161 5.59 21.61 -5.32
N GLY A 162 6.76 21.01 -5.60
CA GLY A 162 7.65 20.48 -4.56
C GLY A 162 6.97 19.40 -3.70
N LEU A 163 7.03 19.59 -2.37
CA LEU A 163 6.57 18.63 -1.37
C LEU A 163 5.05 18.37 -1.42
N MET A 164 4.25 19.36 -1.83
CA MET A 164 2.79 19.27 -1.81
C MET A 164 2.22 18.30 -2.84
N LYS A 165 2.87 18.16 -4.01
CA LYS A 165 2.46 17.23 -5.07
C LYS A 165 2.55 15.75 -4.65
N LEU A 166 3.32 15.48 -3.61
CA LEU A 166 3.58 14.14 -3.10
C LEU A 166 2.59 13.73 -2.00
N VAL A 167 1.80 14.65 -1.42
CA VAL A 167 0.81 14.35 -0.37
C VAL A 167 -0.65 14.73 -0.71
N PRO A 168 -1.12 14.53 -1.96
CA PRO A 168 -2.46 14.97 -2.39
C PRO A 168 -3.59 14.32 -1.59
N VAL A 169 -3.43 13.06 -1.19
CA VAL A 169 -4.42 12.31 -0.41
C VAL A 169 -4.67 12.98 0.95
N ILE A 170 -3.63 13.46 1.61
CA ILE A 170 -3.78 14.11 2.93
C ILE A 170 -4.43 15.47 2.80
N CYS A 171 -4.08 16.24 1.77
CA CYS A 171 -4.77 17.49 1.51
C CYS A 171 -6.27 17.26 1.24
N GLY A 172 -6.62 16.21 0.48
CA GLY A 172 -8.00 15.79 0.27
C GLY A 172 -8.71 15.40 1.56
N ILE A 173 -8.05 14.67 2.46
CA ILE A 173 -8.59 14.33 3.78
C ILE A 173 -8.80 15.60 4.61
N ALA A 174 -7.78 16.46 4.73
CA ALA A 174 -7.84 17.67 5.53
C ALA A 174 -8.98 18.62 5.10
N VAL A 175 -9.14 18.84 3.79
CA VAL A 175 -10.24 19.65 3.25
C VAL A 175 -11.59 18.96 3.46
N GLY A 176 -11.66 17.65 3.25
CA GLY A 176 -12.89 16.87 3.50
C GLY A 176 -13.36 16.90 4.95
N TYR A 177 -12.46 17.02 5.93
CA TYR A 177 -12.79 17.17 7.35
C TYR A 177 -13.15 18.61 7.76
N SER A 178 -12.84 19.60 6.92
CA SER A 178 -13.13 21.02 7.20
C SER A 178 -14.51 21.48 6.72
N VAL A 179 -15.22 20.62 5.99
CA VAL A 179 -16.56 20.83 5.43
C VAL A 179 -17.55 19.95 6.18
#